data_AF-A0ABC8RWN9-F1
#
_entry.id   AF-A0ABC8RWN9-F1
#
_cell.length_a   1.000
_cell.length_b   1.000
_cell.length_c   1.000
_cell.angle_alpha   90.00
_cell.angle_beta   90.00
_cell.angle_gamma   90.00
#
_symmetry.space_group_name_H-M   'P 1'
#
loop_
_entity.id
_entity.type
_entity.pdbx_description
1 polymer ?
#
loop_
_entity_poly.entity_id
_entity_poly.type
_entity_poly.pdbx_seq_one_letter_code
_entity_poly.pdbx_strand_id
1 'polypeptide(L)'
;MVVVSPTMAAEKPKKRCSGEAMEFVEEMRFVAMKLHTRDQAKEGEKEPEGPPLAKWDPSIVGYLRFLVDSKLVYDTIERIVDKAVFPEYAEFRNTGLERSESLAKDLKWFKEQGHIIPELSAPGVSYAHYLEELSEKDPQAYLCHFYNIYFAHTAGGRMIGRKVAEKILNKKELEYYNWDGDLSQLLQNVREKLNRVAESWTREEKNHCLEETEKSFKFSGDILYLILS
;
A
#
# COMPACT_ATOMS: atom_id res chain seq x y z
N MET A 1 -42.07 -21.48 -5.08
CA MET A 1 -40.63 -21.75 -5.29
C MET A 1 -39.86 -20.62 -4.65
N VAL A 2 -39.26 -20.87 -3.48
CA VAL A 2 -38.43 -19.90 -2.77
C VAL A 2 -36.98 -20.25 -3.12
N VAL A 3 -36.31 -19.36 -3.87
CA VAL A 3 -34.88 -19.50 -4.18
C VAL A 3 -34.13 -18.74 -3.09
N VAL A 4 -33.44 -19.49 -2.23
CA VAL A 4 -32.58 -18.95 -1.18
C VAL A 4 -31.16 -18.84 -1.73
N SER A 5 -30.64 -17.61 -1.80
CA SER A 5 -29.27 -17.31 -2.20
C SER A 5 -28.24 -17.83 -1.17
N PRO A 6 -27.07 -18.33 -1.58
CA PRO A 6 -26.04 -18.74 -0.64
C PRO A 6 -25.27 -17.50 -0.15
N THR A 7 -25.32 -17.26 1.15
CA THR A 7 -24.46 -16.32 1.87
C THR A 7 -23.00 -16.81 1.82
N MET A 8 -22.08 -15.99 1.32
CA MET A 8 -20.65 -16.26 1.40
C MET A 8 -20.22 -16.30 2.86
N ALA A 9 -19.77 -17.46 3.31
CA ALA A 9 -19.18 -17.64 4.63
C ALA A 9 -17.81 -16.95 4.67
N ALA A 10 -17.64 -16.02 5.61
CA ALA A 10 -16.33 -15.51 5.98
C ALA A 10 -15.49 -16.66 6.54
N GLU A 11 -14.36 -16.96 5.90
CA GLU A 11 -13.40 -17.94 6.42
C GLU A 11 -12.88 -17.47 7.79
N LYS A 12 -13.05 -18.33 8.80
CA LYS A 12 -12.47 -18.12 10.12
C LYS A 12 -10.95 -18.33 10.05
N PRO A 13 -10.14 -17.52 10.76
CA PRO A 13 -8.71 -17.77 10.83
C PRO A 13 -8.46 -19.12 11.51
N LYS A 14 -7.80 -20.05 10.81
CA LYS A 14 -7.28 -21.29 11.40
C LYS A 14 -6.33 -20.92 12.54
N LYS A 15 -6.63 -21.39 13.75
CA LYS A 15 -5.64 -21.42 14.85
C LYS A 15 -4.45 -22.25 14.38
N ARG A 16 -3.29 -21.62 14.16
CA ARG A 16 -2.02 -22.31 13.89
C ARG A 16 -1.60 -23.12 15.14
N CYS A 17 -1.07 -24.32 14.90
CA CYS A 17 -0.48 -25.17 15.93
C CYS A 17 0.74 -24.49 16.53
N SER A 18 0.86 -24.57 17.86
CA SER A 18 2.01 -24.08 18.62
C SER A 18 3.29 -24.82 18.22
N GLY A 19 4.17 -24.19 17.44
CA GLY A 19 5.49 -24.73 17.12
C GLY A 19 6.12 -24.27 15.80
N GLU A 20 5.35 -23.76 14.84
CA GLU A 20 5.90 -23.20 13.60
C GLU A 20 6.44 -21.78 13.86
N ALA A 21 7.70 -21.54 13.49
CA ALA A 21 8.26 -20.19 13.50
C ALA A 21 7.38 -19.27 12.65
N MET A 22 7.06 -18.08 13.18
CA MET A 22 6.26 -17.10 12.47
C MET A 22 6.97 -16.72 11.16
N GLU A 23 6.25 -16.80 10.04
CA GLU A 23 6.73 -16.31 8.75
C GLU A 23 7.05 -14.81 8.86
N PHE A 24 8.10 -14.36 8.17
CA PHE A 24 8.59 -12.98 8.35
C PHE A 24 7.54 -11.93 7.94
N VAL A 25 6.72 -12.20 6.94
CA VAL A 25 5.60 -11.32 6.55
C VAL A 25 4.57 -11.16 7.67
N GLU A 26 4.36 -12.17 8.51
CA GLU A 26 3.46 -12.06 9.67
C GLU A 26 4.07 -11.15 10.74
N GLU A 27 5.41 -11.13 10.90
CA GLU A 27 6.10 -10.15 11.75
C GLU A 27 5.94 -8.73 11.20
N MET A 28 6.16 -8.52 9.89
CA MET A 28 5.95 -7.22 9.24
C MET A 28 4.51 -6.74 9.41
N ARG A 29 3.53 -7.63 9.21
CA ARG A 29 2.11 -7.34 9.46
C ARG A 29 1.88 -6.95 10.91
N PHE A 30 2.43 -7.69 11.87
CA PHE A 30 2.25 -7.40 13.29
C PHE A 30 2.76 -6.01 13.66
N VAL A 31 3.95 -5.62 13.20
CA VAL A 31 4.51 -4.28 13.44
C VAL A 31 3.66 -3.20 12.76
N ALA A 32 3.29 -3.39 11.49
CA ALA A 32 2.44 -2.45 10.76
C ALA A 32 1.08 -2.23 11.46
N MET A 33 0.43 -3.30 11.94
CA MET A 33 -0.86 -3.18 12.61
C MET A 33 -0.80 -2.39 13.92
N LYS A 34 0.31 -2.45 14.67
CA LYS A 34 0.49 -1.64 15.90
C LYS A 34 0.62 -0.15 15.62
N LEU A 35 1.17 0.22 14.47
CA LEU A 35 1.34 1.61 14.07
C LEU A 35 0.05 2.28 13.59
N HIS A 36 -1.03 1.53 13.43
CA HIS A 36 -2.35 2.11 13.17
C HIS A 36 -2.96 2.66 14.46
N THR A 37 -3.97 3.51 14.29
CA THR A 37 -4.83 3.95 15.38
C THR A 37 -5.94 2.91 15.63
N ARG A 38 -6.56 2.91 16.82
CA ARG A 38 -7.64 1.95 17.14
C ARG A 38 -8.88 2.08 16.27
N ASP A 39 -9.11 3.26 15.69
CA ASP A 39 -10.20 3.51 14.74
C ASP A 39 -9.88 3.01 13.33
N GLN A 40 -8.60 2.81 12.99
CA GLN A 40 -8.15 2.26 11.72
C GLN A 40 -7.96 0.74 11.76
N ALA A 41 -7.42 0.20 12.85
CA ALA A 41 -7.21 -1.23 13.06
C ALA A 41 -7.43 -1.64 14.52
N LYS A 42 -7.96 -2.85 14.75
CA LYS A 42 -8.27 -3.36 16.10
C LYS A 42 -7.02 -3.46 16.99
N GLU A 43 -5.89 -3.80 16.38
CA GLU A 43 -4.59 -3.95 17.01
C GLU A 43 -3.80 -2.63 17.09
N GLY A 44 -4.40 -1.51 16.69
CA GLY A 44 -3.74 -0.20 16.68
C GLY A 44 -3.36 0.29 18.08
N GLU A 45 -2.15 0.83 18.20
CA GLU A 45 -1.57 1.35 19.45
C GLU A 45 -1.22 2.85 19.35
N LYS A 46 -1.30 3.47 18.17
CA LYS A 46 -0.99 4.90 17.98
C LYS A 46 -2.20 5.81 18.26
N GLU A 47 -1.91 7.02 18.69
CA GLU A 47 -2.91 8.08 18.84
C GLU A 47 -3.31 8.64 17.48
N PRO A 48 -4.58 9.08 17.29
CA PRO A 48 -5.05 9.60 16.01
C PRO A 48 -4.38 10.91 15.64
N GLU A 49 -3.68 10.88 14.50
CA GLU A 49 -3.17 12.08 13.84
C GLU A 49 -4.26 12.61 12.88
N GLY A 50 -4.99 13.63 13.33
CA GLY A 50 -6.02 14.29 12.53
C GLY A 50 -7.44 13.73 12.70
N PRO A 51 -8.41 14.24 11.91
CA PRO A 51 -9.80 13.85 12.04
C PRO A 51 -10.01 12.40 11.59
N PRO A 52 -10.96 11.66 12.21
CA PRO A 52 -11.31 10.32 11.76
C PRO A 52 -11.84 10.37 10.33
N LEU A 53 -11.65 9.28 9.58
CA LEU A 53 -12.01 9.18 8.16
C LEU A 53 -13.48 9.57 7.84
N ALA A 54 -14.41 9.40 8.80
CA ALA A 54 -15.80 9.82 8.65
C ALA A 54 -16.00 11.35 8.57
N LYS A 55 -15.07 12.12 9.16
CA LYS A 55 -15.08 13.58 9.19
C LYS A 55 -14.20 14.21 8.09
N TRP A 56 -13.59 13.40 7.24
CA TRP A 56 -12.79 13.92 6.14
C TRP A 56 -13.67 14.68 5.14
N ASP A 57 -13.16 15.83 4.71
CA ASP A 57 -13.77 16.67 3.67
C ASP A 57 -12.76 16.83 2.52
N PRO A 58 -12.63 15.82 1.64
CA PRO A 58 -11.65 15.81 0.58
C PRO A 58 -12.05 16.77 -0.54
N SER A 59 -11.04 17.30 -1.26
CA SER A 59 -11.24 18.10 -2.46
C SER A 59 -10.75 17.35 -3.70
N ILE A 60 -11.28 17.65 -4.90
CA ILE A 60 -10.76 17.05 -6.15
C ILE A 60 -9.29 17.40 -6.35
N VAL A 61 -8.90 18.65 -6.01
CA VAL A 61 -7.50 19.11 -6.15
C VAL A 61 -6.57 18.35 -5.20
N GLY A 62 -6.94 18.22 -3.93
CA GLY A 62 -6.18 17.48 -2.94
C GLY A 62 -6.07 15.99 -3.30
N TYR A 63 -7.17 15.40 -3.77
CA TYR A 63 -7.16 14.01 -4.23
C TYR A 63 -6.28 13.81 -5.47
N LEU A 64 -6.30 14.75 -6.43
CA LEU A 64 -5.39 14.70 -7.59
C LEU A 64 -3.92 14.81 -7.18
N ARG A 65 -3.57 15.64 -6.18
CA ARG A 65 -2.21 15.69 -5.63
C ARG A 65 -1.81 14.33 -5.05
N PHE A 66 -2.69 13.73 -4.25
CA PHE A 66 -2.49 12.38 -3.72
C PHE A 66 -2.24 11.35 -4.83
N LEU A 67 -3.04 11.36 -5.91
CA LEU A 67 -2.88 10.41 -7.02
C LEU A 67 -1.58 10.63 -7.80
N VAL A 68 -1.21 11.88 -8.06
CA VAL A 68 0.02 12.24 -8.78
C VAL A 68 1.25 11.83 -7.97
N ASP A 69 1.31 12.15 -6.68
CA ASP A 69 2.42 11.79 -5.79
C ASP A 69 2.48 10.26 -5.58
N SER A 70 1.32 9.60 -5.40
CA SER A 70 1.27 8.14 -5.33
C SER A 70 1.81 7.49 -6.60
N LYS A 71 1.47 8.03 -7.77
CA LYS A 71 1.95 7.50 -9.05
C LYS A 71 3.47 7.57 -9.13
N LEU A 72 4.10 8.68 -8.72
CA LEU A 72 5.56 8.78 -8.71
C LEU A 72 6.19 7.70 -7.82
N VAL A 73 5.59 7.42 -6.66
CA VAL A 73 6.08 6.38 -5.75
C VAL A 73 5.98 4.99 -6.41
N TYR A 74 4.85 4.64 -7.03
CA TYR A 74 4.73 3.37 -7.74
C TYR A 74 5.65 3.29 -8.96
N ASP A 75 5.76 4.34 -9.77
CA ASP A 75 6.69 4.40 -10.91
C ASP A 75 8.13 4.13 -10.44
N THR A 76 8.47 4.61 -9.24
CA THR A 76 9.78 4.44 -8.63
C THR A 76 10.00 3.02 -8.16
N ILE A 77 9.06 2.44 -7.43
CA ILE A 77 9.15 1.03 -6.99
C ILE A 77 9.22 0.09 -8.19
N GLU A 78 8.38 0.29 -9.20
CA GLU A 78 8.35 -0.51 -10.43
C GLU A 78 9.70 -0.42 -11.18
N ARG A 79 10.26 0.80 -11.31
CA ARG A 79 11.61 0.99 -11.90
C ARG A 79 12.71 0.32 -11.07
N ILE A 80 12.63 0.35 -9.75
CA ILE A 80 13.62 -0.27 -8.86
C ILE A 80 13.62 -1.79 -9.02
N VAL A 81 12.44 -2.43 -9.02
CA VAL A 81 12.35 -3.89 -9.20
C VAL A 81 12.74 -4.30 -10.62
N ASP A 82 12.48 -3.46 -11.63
CA ASP A 82 12.95 -3.69 -12.99
C ASP A 82 14.46 -3.57 -13.11
N LYS A 83 15.08 -2.57 -12.48
CA LYS A 83 16.54 -2.43 -12.44
C LYS A 83 17.21 -3.57 -11.67
N ALA A 84 16.60 -4.01 -10.57
CA ALA A 84 17.06 -5.07 -9.68
C ALA A 84 18.57 -4.98 -9.35
N VAL A 85 18.98 -3.87 -8.74
CA VAL A 85 20.37 -3.67 -8.26
C VAL A 85 20.78 -4.79 -7.31
N PHE A 86 19.85 -5.21 -6.45
CA PHE A 86 19.92 -6.45 -5.69
C PHE A 86 19.12 -7.54 -6.42
N PRO A 87 19.69 -8.75 -6.65
CA PRO A 87 19.04 -9.80 -7.43
C PRO A 87 17.66 -10.20 -6.94
N GLU A 88 17.44 -10.19 -5.62
CA GLU A 88 16.16 -10.54 -4.99
C GLU A 88 15.00 -9.62 -5.40
N TYR A 89 15.28 -8.39 -5.84
CA TYR A 89 14.22 -7.48 -6.30
C TYR A 89 13.53 -7.99 -7.56
N ALA A 90 14.24 -8.76 -8.40
CA ALA A 90 13.69 -9.32 -9.63
C ALA A 90 12.51 -10.27 -9.37
N GLU A 91 12.42 -10.87 -8.18
CA GLU A 91 11.28 -11.70 -7.74
C GLU A 91 9.97 -10.88 -7.69
N PHE A 92 10.07 -9.56 -7.50
CA PHE A 92 8.94 -8.66 -7.34
C PHE A 92 8.53 -7.92 -8.62
N ARG A 93 9.01 -8.39 -9.78
CA ARG A 93 8.50 -7.93 -11.09
C ARG A 93 7.18 -8.64 -11.42
N ASN A 94 6.28 -7.94 -12.11
CA ASN A 94 5.04 -8.50 -12.66
C ASN A 94 4.22 -9.29 -11.62
N THR A 95 4.07 -8.70 -10.43
CA THR A 95 3.32 -9.28 -9.32
C THR A 95 1.81 -9.20 -9.53
N GLY A 96 1.34 -8.33 -10.43
CA GLY A 96 -0.05 -7.95 -10.59
C GLY A 96 -0.48 -6.87 -9.61
N LEU A 97 0.38 -6.45 -8.67
CA LEU A 97 0.08 -5.39 -7.71
C LEU A 97 0.50 -4.00 -8.21
N GLU A 98 1.27 -3.90 -9.29
CA GLU A 98 1.76 -2.65 -9.91
C GLU A 98 0.60 -1.67 -10.15
N ARG A 99 0.80 -0.38 -9.86
CA ARG A 99 -0.28 0.64 -9.87
C ARG A 99 -0.02 1.82 -10.81
N SER A 100 1.17 1.92 -11.39
CA SER A 100 1.53 3.05 -12.23
C SER A 100 0.63 3.20 -13.45
N GLU A 101 0.29 2.10 -14.12
CA GLU A 101 -0.59 2.11 -15.28
C GLU A 101 -2.03 2.48 -14.92
N SER A 102 -2.56 1.93 -13.82
CA SER A 102 -3.93 2.25 -13.38
C SER A 102 -4.06 3.72 -12.97
N LEU A 103 -3.08 4.25 -12.23
CA LEU A 103 -3.02 5.68 -11.91
C LEU A 103 -2.89 6.55 -13.17
N ALA A 104 -2.15 6.14 -14.18
CA ALA A 104 -2.08 6.86 -15.45
C ALA A 104 -3.45 6.93 -16.15
N LYS A 105 -4.22 5.83 -16.15
CA LYS A 105 -5.58 5.77 -16.69
C LYS A 105 -6.51 6.73 -15.94
N ASP A 106 -6.46 6.73 -14.61
CA ASP A 106 -7.30 7.59 -13.79
C ASP A 106 -6.96 9.08 -13.98
N LEU A 107 -5.68 9.44 -13.97
CA LEU A 107 -5.26 10.83 -14.21
C LEU A 107 -5.66 11.32 -15.60
N LYS A 108 -5.59 10.44 -16.62
CA LYS A 108 -6.10 10.75 -17.95
C LYS A 108 -7.62 10.98 -17.92
N TRP A 109 -8.37 10.14 -17.23
CA TRP A 109 -9.81 10.32 -17.06
C TRP A 109 -10.15 11.65 -16.40
N PHE A 110 -9.47 12.05 -15.32
CA PHE A 110 -9.66 13.36 -14.69
C PHE A 110 -9.39 14.52 -15.65
N LYS A 111 -8.33 14.42 -16.48
CA LYS A 111 -8.02 15.42 -17.50
C LYS A 111 -9.14 15.52 -18.54
N GLU A 112 -9.71 14.40 -18.96
CA GLU A 112 -10.87 14.35 -19.88
C GLU A 112 -12.14 14.95 -19.26
N GLN A 113 -12.28 14.92 -17.94
CA GLN A 113 -13.35 15.63 -17.22
C GLN A 113 -13.09 17.15 -17.07
N GLY A 114 -11.96 17.66 -17.59
CA GLY A 114 -11.61 19.08 -17.55
C GLY A 114 -10.85 19.51 -16.29
N HIS A 115 -10.38 18.57 -15.46
CA HIS A 115 -9.54 18.90 -14.32
C HIS A 115 -8.09 19.15 -14.73
N ILE A 116 -7.44 20.07 -14.03
CA ILE A 116 -6.00 20.34 -14.17
C ILE A 116 -5.26 19.33 -13.29
N ILE A 117 -4.37 18.55 -13.90
CA ILE A 117 -3.50 17.64 -13.17
C ILE A 117 -2.40 18.48 -12.50
N PRO A 118 -2.28 18.45 -11.16
CA PRO A 118 -1.28 19.23 -10.45
C PRO A 118 0.13 18.74 -10.73
N GLU A 119 1.11 19.60 -10.50
CA GLU A 119 2.52 19.20 -10.45
C GLU A 119 2.79 18.33 -9.21
N LEU A 120 3.90 17.59 -9.25
CA LEU A 120 4.37 16.78 -8.13
C LEU A 120 4.59 17.64 -6.89
N SER A 121 4.15 17.13 -5.75
CA SER A 121 4.32 17.81 -4.46
C SER A 121 5.56 17.30 -3.73
N ALA A 122 6.00 18.04 -2.72
CA ALA A 122 7.17 17.68 -1.93
C ALA A 122 7.09 16.29 -1.26
N PRO A 123 5.92 15.82 -0.75
CA PRO A 123 5.81 14.48 -0.15
C PRO A 123 6.18 13.36 -1.12
N GLY A 124 5.59 13.34 -2.33
CA GLY A 124 5.86 12.34 -3.35
C GLY A 124 7.31 12.34 -3.82
N VAL A 125 7.88 13.52 -4.08
CA VAL A 125 9.28 13.66 -4.50
C VAL A 125 10.24 13.17 -3.41
N SER A 126 9.99 13.56 -2.15
CA SER A 126 10.82 13.16 -1.02
C SER A 126 10.78 11.65 -0.81
N TYR A 127 9.59 11.05 -0.92
CA TYR A 127 9.45 9.61 -0.74
C TYR A 127 10.12 8.83 -1.88
N ALA A 128 9.89 9.24 -3.14
CA ALA A 128 10.53 8.59 -4.28
C ALA A 128 12.06 8.62 -4.18
N HIS A 129 12.65 9.77 -3.86
CA HIS A 129 14.09 9.90 -3.66
C HIS A 129 14.59 9.00 -2.52
N TYR A 130 13.85 8.93 -1.41
CA TYR A 130 14.21 8.06 -0.29
C TYR A 130 14.21 6.58 -0.67
N LEU A 131 13.19 6.14 -1.44
CA LEU A 131 13.11 4.76 -1.93
C LEU A 131 14.26 4.43 -2.89
N GLU A 132 14.62 5.35 -3.78
CA GLU A 132 15.78 5.17 -4.66
C GLU A 132 17.07 5.02 -3.85
N GLU A 133 17.30 5.88 -2.85
CA GLU A 133 18.48 5.79 -1.99
C GLU A 133 18.56 4.46 -1.25
N LEU A 134 17.46 4.03 -0.61
CA LEU A 134 17.41 2.74 0.09
C LEU A 134 17.66 1.58 -0.89
N SER A 135 17.06 1.62 -2.07
CA SER A 135 17.15 0.52 -3.03
C SER A 135 18.57 0.20 -3.50
N GLU A 136 19.50 1.17 -3.42
CA GLU A 136 20.90 1.00 -3.80
C GLU A 136 21.81 0.58 -2.63
N LYS A 137 21.36 0.74 -1.38
CA LYS A 137 22.22 0.64 -0.19
C LYS A 137 21.71 -0.36 0.86
N ASP A 138 20.40 -0.55 0.94
CA ASP A 138 19.74 -1.18 2.08
C ASP A 138 18.48 -1.96 1.63
N PRO A 139 18.65 -3.21 1.17
CA PRO A 139 17.55 -3.99 0.62
C PRO A 139 16.50 -4.38 1.65
N GLN A 140 16.91 -4.57 2.91
CA GLN A 140 16.00 -4.89 4.00
C GLN A 140 15.04 -3.73 4.29
N ALA A 141 15.57 -2.51 4.40
CA ALA A 141 14.75 -1.32 4.58
C ALA A 141 13.85 -1.08 3.36
N TYR A 142 14.39 -1.16 2.14
CA TYR A 142 13.60 -1.00 0.92
C TYR A 142 12.43 -1.99 0.85
N LEU A 143 12.65 -3.26 1.17
CA LEU A 143 11.59 -4.28 1.13
C LEU A 143 10.52 -4.08 2.22
N CYS A 144 10.87 -3.44 3.36
CA CYS A 144 9.87 -2.99 4.33
C CYS A 144 8.92 -1.97 3.70
N HIS A 145 9.45 -0.98 2.98
CA HIS A 145 8.64 0.01 2.28
C HIS A 145 7.81 -0.61 1.16
N PHE A 146 8.40 -1.48 0.33
CA PHE A 146 7.68 -2.23 -0.70
C PHE A 146 6.46 -2.94 -0.12
N TYR A 147 6.65 -3.69 0.97
CA TYR A 147 5.58 -4.40 1.65
C TYR A 147 4.49 -3.43 2.14
N ASN A 148 4.86 -2.42 2.92
CA ASN A 148 3.87 -1.53 3.52
C ASN A 148 3.08 -0.73 2.48
N ILE A 149 3.72 -0.26 1.40
CA ILE A 149 3.05 0.52 0.35
C ILE A 149 1.98 -0.32 -0.36
N TYR A 150 2.34 -1.50 -0.87
CA TYR A 150 1.38 -2.35 -1.60
C TYR A 150 0.30 -2.94 -0.68
N PHE A 151 0.66 -3.42 0.51
CA PHE A 151 -0.30 -4.05 1.42
C PHE A 151 -1.23 -3.03 2.10
N ALA A 152 -0.76 -1.80 2.37
CA ALA A 152 -1.64 -0.75 2.86
C ALA A 152 -2.69 -0.36 1.81
N HIS A 153 -2.30 -0.22 0.54
CA HIS A 153 -3.22 0.14 -0.54
C HIS A 153 -4.33 -0.90 -0.74
N THR A 154 -3.96 -2.19 -0.76
CA THR A 154 -4.89 -3.31 -0.96
C THR A 154 -5.84 -3.54 0.24
N ALA A 155 -5.50 -3.02 1.42
CA ALA A 155 -6.33 -3.05 2.62
C ALA A 155 -7.05 -1.70 2.85
N GLY A 156 -6.41 -0.79 3.61
CA GLY A 156 -6.99 0.50 3.99
C GLY A 156 -7.22 1.44 2.81
N GLY A 157 -6.33 1.41 1.81
CA GLY A 157 -6.41 2.26 0.61
C GLY A 157 -7.72 2.09 -0.16
N ARG A 158 -8.22 0.85 -0.30
CA ARG A 158 -9.53 0.58 -0.93
C ARG A 158 -10.70 1.21 -0.18
N MET A 159 -10.68 1.19 1.16
CA MET A 159 -11.72 1.82 1.96
C MET A 159 -11.69 3.34 1.80
N ILE A 160 -10.50 3.94 1.84
CA ILE A 160 -10.29 5.38 1.67
C ILE A 160 -10.77 5.80 0.27
N GLY A 161 -10.35 5.09 -0.78
CA GLY A 161 -10.76 5.35 -2.15
C GLY A 161 -12.28 5.38 -2.33
N ARG A 162 -12.99 4.38 -1.78
CA ARG A 162 -14.45 4.33 -1.81
C ARG A 162 -15.09 5.54 -1.16
N LYS A 163 -14.64 5.93 0.04
CA LYS A 163 -15.21 7.07 0.78
C LYS A 163 -14.92 8.41 0.10
N VAL A 164 -13.74 8.57 -0.49
CA VAL A 164 -13.42 9.76 -1.27
C VAL A 164 -14.31 9.81 -2.51
N ALA A 165 -14.42 8.72 -3.25
CA ALA A 165 -15.27 8.64 -4.45
C ALA A 165 -16.76 8.93 -4.16
N GLU A 166 -17.27 8.45 -3.02
CA GLU A 166 -18.63 8.76 -2.54
C GLU A 166 -18.86 10.26 -2.34
N LYS A 167 -17.84 11.00 -1.88
CA LYS A 167 -17.92 12.43 -1.59
C LYS A 167 -17.71 13.32 -2.81
N ILE A 168 -16.73 13.01 -3.66
CA ILE A 168 -16.29 13.95 -4.70
C ILE A 168 -16.35 13.41 -6.14
N LEU A 169 -16.59 12.10 -6.33
CA LEU A 169 -16.56 11.47 -7.67
C LEU A 169 -17.87 10.78 -8.04
N ASN A 170 -18.98 11.08 -7.36
CA ASN A 170 -20.28 10.41 -7.58
C ASN A 170 -20.16 8.88 -7.60
N LYS A 171 -19.36 8.32 -6.67
CA LYS A 171 -19.10 6.88 -6.53
C LYS A 171 -18.39 6.23 -7.74
N LYS A 172 -17.72 7.01 -8.60
CA LYS A 172 -16.86 6.47 -9.66
C LYS A 172 -15.78 5.59 -9.01
N GLU A 173 -15.74 4.34 -9.44
CA GLU A 173 -14.64 3.43 -9.13
C GLU A 173 -13.47 3.69 -10.08
N LEU A 174 -12.33 4.05 -9.51
CA LEU A 174 -11.09 4.33 -10.23
C LEU A 174 -10.29 3.04 -10.44
N GLU A 175 -9.53 2.98 -11.54
CA GLU A 175 -8.71 1.81 -11.88
C GLU A 175 -7.63 1.54 -10.84
N TYR A 176 -7.16 2.58 -10.13
CA TYR A 176 -6.20 2.46 -9.04
C TYR A 176 -6.63 1.43 -7.98
N TYR A 177 -7.95 1.24 -7.80
CA TYR A 177 -8.54 0.30 -6.84
C TYR A 177 -9.03 -1.02 -7.46
N ASN A 178 -8.70 -1.28 -8.73
CA ASN A 178 -9.05 -2.50 -9.46
C ASN A 178 -7.80 -3.33 -9.75
N TRP A 179 -7.91 -4.66 -9.72
CA TRP A 179 -6.83 -5.57 -10.05
C TRP A 179 -7.30 -6.59 -11.09
N ASP A 180 -6.42 -6.92 -12.01
CA ASP A 180 -6.63 -8.02 -12.94
C ASP A 180 -6.32 -9.34 -12.23
N GLY A 181 -7.36 -10.13 -11.96
CA GLY A 181 -7.25 -11.42 -11.27
C GLY A 181 -7.71 -11.40 -9.81
N ASP A 182 -7.50 -12.53 -9.12
CA ASP A 182 -7.91 -12.68 -7.72
C ASP A 182 -6.89 -12.02 -6.79
N LEU A 183 -7.28 -10.89 -6.18
CA LEU A 183 -6.40 -10.11 -5.29
C LEU A 183 -5.85 -10.94 -4.11
N SER A 184 -6.62 -11.91 -3.60
CA SER A 184 -6.15 -12.76 -2.49
C SER A 184 -4.97 -13.63 -2.92
N GLN A 185 -5.06 -14.25 -4.10
CA GLN A 185 -3.96 -15.00 -4.71
C GLN A 185 -2.76 -14.11 -5.03
N LEU A 186 -2.97 -12.92 -5.62
CA LEU A 186 -1.88 -11.97 -5.90
C LEU A 186 -1.11 -11.61 -4.63
N LEU A 187 -1.84 -11.26 -3.57
CA LEU A 187 -1.23 -10.95 -2.27
C LEU A 187 -0.49 -12.15 -1.70
N GLN A 188 -1.09 -13.34 -1.73
CA GLN A 188 -0.45 -14.55 -1.19
C GLN A 188 0.86 -14.87 -1.91
N ASN A 189 0.90 -14.76 -3.24
CA ASN A 189 2.11 -14.97 -4.04
C ASN A 189 3.22 -13.99 -3.64
N VAL A 190 2.90 -12.72 -3.38
CA VAL A 190 3.88 -11.73 -2.92
C VAL A 190 4.34 -12.02 -1.49
N ARG A 191 3.47 -12.48 -0.58
CA ARG A 191 3.87 -12.90 0.77
C ARG A 191 4.88 -14.05 0.72
N GLU A 192 4.63 -15.05 -0.11
CA GLU A 192 5.54 -16.20 -0.26
C GLU A 192 6.91 -15.79 -0.79
N LYS A 193 6.95 -14.86 -1.75
CA LYS A 193 8.20 -14.27 -2.25
C LYS A 193 8.96 -13.50 -1.17
N LEU A 194 8.28 -12.65 -0.41
CA LEU A 194 8.88 -11.91 0.71
C LEU A 194 9.44 -12.86 1.78
N ASN A 195 8.70 -13.91 2.15
CA ASN A 195 9.17 -14.92 3.08
C ASN A 195 10.43 -15.61 2.56
N ARG A 196 10.44 -16.03 1.28
CA ARG A 196 11.60 -16.69 0.65
C ARG A 196 12.84 -15.80 0.65
N VAL A 197 12.70 -14.52 0.29
CA VAL A 197 13.83 -13.57 0.32
C VAL A 197 14.38 -13.45 1.74
N ALA A 198 13.49 -13.32 2.72
CA ALA A 198 13.85 -13.18 4.14
C ALA A 198 14.36 -14.49 4.80
N GLU A 199 14.27 -15.65 4.15
CA GLU A 199 14.86 -16.90 4.69
C GLU A 199 16.38 -16.79 4.81
N SER A 200 17.01 -16.05 3.90
CA SER A 200 18.46 -15.83 3.88
C SER A 200 18.94 -14.79 4.90
N TRP A 201 18.02 -14.00 5.47
CA TRP A 201 18.36 -12.90 6.37
C TRP A 201 18.66 -13.38 7.78
N THR A 202 19.67 -12.76 8.37
CA THR A 202 19.96 -12.80 9.80
C THR A 202 18.81 -12.19 10.62
N ARG A 203 18.81 -12.41 11.94
CA ARG A 203 17.79 -11.81 12.80
C ARG A 203 17.94 -10.29 12.87
N GLU A 204 19.16 -9.80 12.82
CA GLU A 204 19.51 -8.38 12.81
C GLU A 204 18.96 -7.69 11.57
N GLU A 205 19.13 -8.30 10.39
CA GLU A 205 18.56 -7.81 9.12
C GLU A 205 17.03 -7.80 9.13
N LYS A 206 16.40 -8.84 9.69
CA LYS A 206 14.94 -8.87 9.89
C LYS A 206 14.48 -7.77 10.81
N ASN A 207 15.16 -7.56 11.94
CA ASN A 207 14.83 -6.48 12.87
C ASN A 207 14.99 -5.10 12.21
N HIS A 208 16.07 -4.89 11.46
CA HIS A 208 16.31 -3.66 10.72
C HIS A 208 15.20 -3.34 9.72
N CYS A 209 14.74 -4.35 8.97
CA CYS A 209 13.55 -4.23 8.12
C CYS A 209 12.31 -3.80 8.92
N LEU A 210 12.05 -4.43 10.07
CA LEU A 210 10.90 -4.09 10.92
C LEU A 210 10.96 -2.68 11.51
N GLU A 211 12.16 -2.21 11.90
CA GLU A 211 12.38 -0.86 12.45
C GLU A 211 12.06 0.24 11.43
N GLU A 212 12.20 -0.03 10.14
CA GLU A 212 11.91 0.92 9.07
C GLU A 212 10.40 1.19 8.89
N THR A 213 9.52 0.36 9.46
CA THR A 213 8.06 0.45 9.30
C THR A 213 7.52 1.84 9.69
N GLU A 214 8.03 2.46 10.75
CA GLU A 214 7.57 3.77 11.20
C GLU A 214 7.85 4.87 10.17
N LYS A 215 9.00 4.82 9.48
CA LYS A 215 9.29 5.77 8.40
C LYS A 215 8.38 5.54 7.20
N SER A 216 8.11 4.28 6.85
CA SER A 216 7.17 3.94 5.78
C SER A 216 5.77 4.51 6.03
N PHE A 217 5.29 4.45 7.27
CA PHE A 217 4.01 5.05 7.68
C PHE A 217 4.03 6.57 7.58
N LYS A 218 5.11 7.20 8.05
CA LYS A 218 5.27 8.66 7.99
C LYS A 218 5.20 9.16 6.55
N PHE A 219 6.04 8.63 5.66
CA PHE A 219 6.07 9.04 4.26
C PHE A 219 4.72 8.77 3.54
N SER A 220 4.13 7.60 3.78
CA SER A 220 2.81 7.26 3.21
C SER A 220 1.70 8.17 3.75
N GLY A 221 1.78 8.54 5.03
CA GLY A 221 0.87 9.46 5.70
C GLY A 221 0.94 10.86 5.10
N ASP A 222 2.14 11.40 4.90
CA ASP A 222 2.34 12.73 4.31
C ASP A 222 1.69 12.84 2.91
N ILE A 223 1.78 11.79 2.09
CA ILE A 223 1.09 11.72 0.80
C ILE A 223 -0.43 11.57 0.99
N LEU A 224 -0.86 10.70 1.91
CA LEU A 224 -2.28 10.46 2.18
C LEU A 224 -3.02 11.74 2.62
N TYR A 225 -2.39 12.58 3.44
CA TYR A 225 -3.01 13.81 3.91
C TYR A 225 -3.16 14.88 2.82
N LEU A 226 -2.51 14.74 1.66
CA LEU A 226 -2.77 15.60 0.49
C LEU A 226 -4.25 15.55 0.05
N ILE A 227 -4.95 14.44 0.31
CA ILE A 227 -6.39 14.30 0.05
C ILE A 227 -7.20 15.41 0.72
N LEU A 228 -6.73 15.91 1.86
CA LEU A 228 -7.38 16.93 2.68
C LEU A 228 -6.86 18.35 2.41
N SER A 229 -5.99 18.52 1.40
CA SER A 229 -5.38 19.81 1.02
C SER A 229 -6.13 20.59 -0.06
#